data_AF-A0A290Y206-F1
#
_entry.id   AF-A0A290Y206-F1
#
_cell.length_a   1.000
_cell.length_b   1.000
_cell.length_c   1.000
_cell.angle_alpha   90.00
_cell.angle_beta   90.00
_cell.angle_gamma   90.00
#
_symmetry.space_group_name_H-M   'P 1'
#
loop_
_entity.id
_entity.type
_entity.pdbx_description
1 polymer ?
#
loop_
_entity_poly.entity_id
_entity_poly.type
_entity_poly.pdbx_seq_one_letter_code
_entity_poly.pdbx_strand_id
1 'polypeptide(L)' 'VPKACCVPTQLEGISMLYLNDQNTVVLKNYQDMTVVGCGCR' A
#
# COMPACT_ATOMS: atom_id res chain seq x y z
N VAL A 1 0.96 28.55 11.45
CA VAL A 1 0.48 27.16 11.42
C VAL A 1 0.49 26.70 9.97
N PRO A 2 1.15 25.57 9.61
CA PRO A 2 1.15 25.09 8.24
C PRO A 2 -0.27 24.68 7.81
N LYS A 3 -0.54 24.77 6.51
CA LYS A 3 -1.78 24.22 5.94
C LYS A 3 -1.74 22.70 6.05
N ALA A 4 -2.91 22.09 6.26
CA ALA A 4 -3.06 20.65 6.19
C ALA A 4 -2.68 20.14 4.78
N CYS A 5 -2.06 18.96 4.72
CA CYS A 5 -1.66 18.29 3.50
C CYS A 5 -2.63 17.15 3.17
N CYS A 6 -2.93 16.96 1.88
CA CYS A 6 -3.71 15.82 1.41
C CYS A 6 -2.86 14.56 1.45
N VAL A 7 -3.19 13.64 2.36
CA VAL A 7 -2.46 12.38 2.55
C VAL A 7 -3.43 11.19 2.48
N PRO A 8 -2.96 9.98 2.13
CA PRO A 8 -3.77 8.78 2.23
C PRO A 8 -4.31 8.58 3.65
N THR A 9 -5.60 8.29 3.76
CA THR A 9 -6.27 7.99 5.05
C THR A 9 -6.99 6.65 5.02
N GLN A 10 -7.22 6.10 3.82
CA GLN A 10 -7.76 4.77 3.62
C GLN A 10 -6.91 4.07 2.57
N LEU A 11 -6.38 2.91 2.95
CA LEU A 11 -5.53 2.09 2.12
C LEU A 11 -6.06 0.65 2.11
N GLU A 12 -5.89 -0.02 0.99
CA GLU A 12 -6.22 -1.44 0.81
C GLU A 12 -5.01 -2.24 0.36
N GLY A 13 -5.07 -3.54 0.63
CA GLY A 13 -4.03 -4.48 0.23
C GLY A 13 -4.18 -5.01 -1.19
N ILE A 14 -3.08 -5.51 -1.76
CA ILE A 14 -3.07 -6.21 -3.06
C ILE A 14 -2.41 -7.58 -2.92
N SER A 15 -2.84 -8.55 -3.72
CA SER A 15 -2.18 -9.86 -3.82
C SER A 15 -1.12 -9.83 -4.92
N MET A 16 0.11 -10.21 -4.58
CA MET A 16 1.25 -10.22 -5.48
C MET A 16 1.83 -11.62 -5.60
N LEU A 17 2.00 -12.07 -6.85
CA LEU A 17 2.73 -13.29 -7.19
C LEU A 17 4.12 -12.88 -7.73
N TYR A 18 5.19 -13.32 -7.09
CA TYR A 18 6.56 -12.94 -7.46
C TYR A 18 7.59 -14.01 -7.09
N LEU A 19 8.81 -13.90 -7.60
CA LEU A 19 9.96 -14.70 -7.17
C LEU A 19 10.72 -13.95 -6.08
N ASN A 20 11.01 -14.61 -4.96
CA ASN A 20 11.86 -14.03 -3.92
C ASN A 20 13.37 -14.21 -4.20
N ASP A 21 14.23 -13.71 -3.33
CA ASP A 21 15.70 -13.80 -3.46
C ASP A 21 16.25 -15.24 -3.45
N GLN A 22 15.42 -16.21 -3.09
CA GLN A 22 15.73 -17.64 -3.09
C GLN A 22 15.16 -18.34 -4.35
N ASN A 23 14.75 -17.58 -5.37
CA ASN A 23 14.09 -18.05 -6.59
C ASN A 23 12.84 -18.91 -6.32
N THR A 24 12.14 -18.66 -5.21
CA THR A 24 10.90 -19.37 -4.87
C THR A 24 9.69 -18.54 -5.27
N VAL A 25 8.66 -19.19 -5.82
CA VAL A 25 7.38 -18.55 -6.14
C VAL A 25 6.63 -18.25 -4.85
N VAL A 26 6.27 -16.98 -4.66
CA VAL A 26 5.55 -16.50 -3.49
C VAL A 26 4.28 -15.79 -3.93
N LEU A 27 3.15 -16.22 -3.38
CA LEU A 27 1.90 -15.46 -3.38
C LEU A 27 1.75 -14.78 -2.03
N LYS A 28 1.72 -13.45 -2.00
CA LYS A 28 1.63 -12.66 -0.76
C LYS A 28 0.66 -11.51 -0.91
N ASN A 29 -0.16 -11.29 0.13
CA ASN A 29 -0.99 -10.10 0.22
C ASN A 29 -0.21 -8.99 0.95
N TYR A 30 -0.01 -7.86 0.27
CA TYR A 30 0.67 -6.67 0.79
C TYR A 30 -0.36 -5.63 1.17
N GLN A 31 -0.41 -5.29 2.46
CA GLN A 31 -1.27 -4.23 2.99
C GLN A 31 -0.74 -2.85 2.59
N ASP A 32 -1.61 -1.85 2.65
CA ASP A 32 -1.27 -0.43 2.46
C ASP A 32 -0.69 -0.08 1.08
N MET A 33 -1.04 -0.85 0.04
CA MET A 33 -0.49 -0.69 -1.31
C MET A 33 -1.37 0.13 -2.26
N THR A 34 -2.69 0.19 -2.01
CA THR A 34 -3.64 0.92 -2.85
C THR A 34 -4.33 2.02 -2.05
N VAL A 35 -4.28 3.26 -2.54
CA VAL A 35 -5.04 4.37 -1.94
C VAL A 35 -6.48 4.32 -2.42
N VAL A 36 -7.42 4.17 -1.48
CA VAL A 36 -8.86 4.26 -1.76
C VAL A 36 -9.48 5.56 -1.25
N GLY A 37 -8.78 6.29 -0.37
CA GLY A 37 -9.24 7.59 0.12
C GLY A 37 -8.14 8.46 0.71
N CYS A 38 -8.24 9.77 0.45
CA CYS A 38 -7.36 10.80 0.99
C CYS A 38 -8.10 11.71 1.96
N GLY A 39 -7.36 12.29 2.91
CA GLY A 39 -7.86 13.29 3.84
C GLY A 39 -6.78 14.33 4.16
N CYS A 40 -7.20 15.48 4.70
CA CYS A 40 -6.29 16.57 5.06
C CYS A 40 -5.75 16.35 6.48
N ARG A 41 -4.43 16.36 6.66
CA ARG A 41 -3.74 16.27 7.97
C ARG A 41 -2.72 17.37 8.18
#